data_AF-A0A2L2Z0A8-F1
#
_entry.id   AF-A0A2L2Z0A8-F1
#
_cell.length_a   1.000
_cell.length_b   1.000
_cell.length_c   1.000
_cell.angle_alpha   90.00
_cell.angle_beta   90.00
_cell.angle_gamma   90.00
#
_symmetry.space_group_name_H-M   'P 1'
#
loop_
_entity.id
_entity.type
_entity.pdbx_description
1 polymer ?
#
loop_
_entity_poly.entity_id
_entity_poly.type
_entity_poly.pdbx_seq_one_letter_code
_entity_poly.pdbx_strand_id
1 'polypeptide(L)'
;AYRILADHSWMFSIAIADGMFPDSFDAVHVLRKIIRRAAYSANRVMKTKPGALSSLVPYVAESLDFFPEVTKHVEEIKYVVNEEERLFHQTINKG
;
A
#
# COMPACT_ATOMS: atom_id res chain seq x y z
N ALA A 1 12.16 0.62 -9.51
CA ALA A 1 11.18 -0.15 -8.72
C ALA A 1 11.33 0.12 -7.23
N TYR A 2 12.50 -0.14 -6.63
CA TYR A 2 12.74 0.06 -5.19
C TYR A 2 12.33 1.44 -4.65
N ARG A 3 12.79 2.54 -5.28
CA ARG A 3 12.40 3.90 -4.87
C ARG A 3 10.89 4.16 -4.91
N ILE A 4 10.19 3.57 -5.90
CA ILE A 4 8.72 3.71 -6.03
C ILE A 4 8.03 2.95 -4.89
N LEU A 5 8.48 1.73 -4.57
CA LEU A 5 7.90 0.98 -3.46
C LEU A 5 8.11 1.69 -2.13
N ALA A 6 9.33 2.14 -1.85
CA ALA A 6 9.65 2.85 -0.61
C ALA A 6 8.78 4.10 -0.44
N ASP A 7 8.79 4.99 -1.43
CA ASP A 7 8.02 6.23 -1.43
C ASP A 7 6.51 5.98 -1.28
N HIS A 8 5.95 5.07 -2.08
CA HIS A 8 4.52 4.77 -2.02
C HIS A 8 4.13 4.08 -0.72
N SER A 9 5.02 3.27 -0.13
CA SER A 9 4.78 2.61 1.15
C SER A 9 4.66 3.58 2.32
N TRP A 10 5.45 4.65 2.32
CA TRP A 10 5.30 5.73 3.30
C TRP A 10 3.99 6.49 3.06
N MET A 11 3.74 6.89 1.82
CA MET A 11 2.54 7.65 1.45
C MET A 11 1.24 6.94 1.83
N PHE A 12 1.06 5.67 1.45
CA PHE A 12 -0.18 4.97 1.78
C PHE A 12 -0.28 4.67 3.28
N SER A 13 0.84 4.46 3.99
CA SER A 13 0.80 4.14 5.42
C SER A 13 0.35 5.33 6.24
N ILE A 14 0.87 6.52 5.92
CA ILE A 14 0.44 7.79 6.54
C ILE A 14 -1.01 8.08 6.19
N ALA A 15 -1.38 8.02 4.91
CA ALA A 15 -2.75 8.32 4.49
C ALA A 15 -3.79 7.40 5.16
N ILE A 16 -3.50 6.11 5.29
CA ILE A 16 -4.41 5.15 5.96
C ILE A 16 -4.43 5.40 7.47
N ALA A 17 -3.29 5.70 8.09
CA ALA A 17 -3.24 6.07 9.52
C ALA A 17 -4.07 7.32 9.83
N ASP A 18 -4.15 8.27 8.88
CA ASP A 18 -5.00 9.48 8.97
C ASP A 18 -6.48 9.20 8.67
N GLY A 19 -6.87 7.94 8.42
CA GLY A 19 -8.24 7.53 8.18
C GLY A 19 -8.70 7.59 6.72
N MET A 20 -7.77 7.69 5.75
CA MET A 20 -8.10 7.55 4.34
C MET A 20 -8.16 6.08 3.92
N PHE A 21 -9.30 5.63 3.41
CA PHE A 21 -9.48 4.26 2.93
C PHE A 21 -9.73 4.24 1.43
N PRO A 22 -9.36 3.18 0.70
CA PRO A 22 -9.75 2.98 -0.71
C PRO A 22 -11.25 2.74 -0.87
N ASP A 23 -11.89 3.47 -1.78
CA ASP A 23 -13.32 3.51 -2.08
C ASP A 23 -13.51 4.08 -3.51
N SER A 24 -14.73 4.04 -4.00
CA SER A 24 -15.18 4.37 -5.35
C SER A 24 -15.38 5.88 -5.61
N PHE A 25 -15.32 6.73 -4.59
CA PHE A 25 -15.55 8.18 -4.72
C PHE A 25 -14.25 9.03 -4.69
N ASP A 26 -14.13 9.98 -5.63
CA ASP A 26 -13.11 11.02 -5.86
C ASP A 26 -11.76 10.96 -5.10
N ALA A 27 -11.62 11.57 -3.92
CA ALA A 27 -10.30 11.73 -3.25
C ALA A 27 -9.66 10.39 -2.89
N VAL A 28 -10.51 9.42 -2.61
CA VAL A 28 -10.18 8.07 -2.20
C VAL A 28 -9.79 7.18 -3.42
N HIS A 29 -10.06 7.64 -4.63
CA HIS A 29 -9.55 7.06 -5.87
C HIS A 29 -8.02 7.22 -6.03
N VAL A 30 -7.43 8.26 -5.43
CA VAL A 30 -5.98 8.52 -5.51
C VAL A 30 -5.17 7.52 -4.70
N LEU A 31 -5.61 7.20 -3.48
CA LEU A 31 -4.95 6.20 -2.63
C LEU A 31 -4.90 4.83 -3.32
N ARG A 32 -6.02 4.42 -3.93
CA ARG A 32 -6.08 3.21 -4.75
C ARG A 32 -5.07 3.22 -5.90
N LYS A 33 -4.90 4.35 -6.60
CA LYS A 33 -3.91 4.48 -7.68
C LYS A 33 -2.48 4.33 -7.16
N ILE A 34 -2.17 4.91 -6.00
CA ILE A 34 -0.83 4.81 -5.38
C ILE A 34 -0.54 3.35 -5.03
N ILE A 35 -1.44 2.68 -4.32
CA ILE A 35 -1.26 1.26 -3.94
C ILE A 35 -1.09 0.39 -5.20
N ARG A 36 -1.95 0.57 -6.22
CA ARG A 36 -1.88 -0.22 -7.46
C ARG A 36 -0.62 0.06 -8.27
N ARG A 37 -0.12 1.31 -8.29
CA ARG A 37 1.14 1.65 -8.96
C ARG A 37 2.34 0.99 -8.28
N ALA A 38 2.34 0.94 -6.95
CA ALA A 38 3.35 0.21 -6.18
C ALA A 38 3.25 -1.30 -6.47
N ALA A 39 2.04 -1.87 -6.43
CA ALA A 39 1.81 -3.30 -6.66
C ALA A 39 2.21 -3.73 -8.07
N TYR A 40 1.86 -2.92 -9.08
CA TYR A 40 2.28 -3.12 -10.47
C TYR A 40 3.80 -3.06 -10.61
N SER A 41 4.46 -2.08 -9.98
CA SER A 41 5.93 -1.95 -10.04
C SER A 41 6.64 -3.12 -9.35
N ALA A 42 6.09 -3.60 -8.23
CA ALA A 42 6.59 -4.76 -7.50
C ALA A 42 6.43 -6.04 -8.35
N ASN A 43 5.25 -6.29 -8.88
CA ASN A 43 4.97 -7.47 -9.70
C ASN A 43 5.81 -7.47 -10.99
N ARG A 44 5.89 -6.35 -11.71
CA ARG A 44 6.61 -6.26 -12.99
C ARG A 44 8.12 -6.46 -12.85
N VAL A 45 8.74 -5.93 -11.80
CA VAL A 45 10.21 -5.92 -11.66
C VAL A 45 10.71 -7.03 -10.75
N MET A 46 9.98 -7.34 -9.68
CA MET A 46 10.40 -8.27 -8.65
C MET A 46 9.62 -9.60 -8.67
N LYS A 47 8.62 -9.74 -9.57
CA LYS A 47 7.76 -10.93 -9.70
C LYS A 47 7.11 -11.34 -8.37
N THR A 48 6.75 -10.35 -7.56
CA THR A 48 6.18 -10.55 -6.23
C THR A 48 4.75 -11.07 -6.30
N LYS A 49 4.39 -11.88 -5.29
CA LYS A 49 3.01 -12.32 -5.02
C LYS A 49 2.26 -11.25 -4.21
N PRO A 50 0.91 -11.27 -4.20
CA PRO A 50 0.12 -10.44 -3.29
C PRO A 50 0.59 -10.62 -1.83
N GLY A 51 0.59 -9.54 -1.05
CA GLY A 51 1.11 -9.49 0.31
C GLY A 51 2.54 -8.94 0.41
N ALA A 52 3.19 -8.64 -0.72
CA ALA A 52 4.53 -8.07 -0.72
C ALA A 52 4.54 -6.64 -0.15
N LEU A 53 3.56 -5.80 -0.53
CA LEU A 53 3.52 -4.43 0.01
C LEU A 53 3.10 -4.40 1.48
N SER A 54 2.15 -5.25 1.90
CA SER A 54 1.74 -5.32 3.30
C SER A 54 2.88 -5.80 4.22
N SER A 55 3.78 -6.65 3.72
CA SER A 55 4.97 -7.08 4.45
C SER A 55 5.97 -5.94 4.74
N LEU A 56 5.89 -4.82 4.00
CA LEU A 56 6.77 -3.66 4.22
C LEU A 56 6.27 -2.74 5.33
N VAL A 57 4.98 -2.77 5.66
CA VAL A 57 4.33 -1.85 6.61
C VAL A 57 5.01 -1.81 7.99
N PRO A 58 5.42 -2.94 8.60
CA PRO A 58 6.11 -2.89 9.90
C PRO A 58 7.43 -2.11 9.86
N TYR A 59 8.20 -2.24 8.77
CA TYR A 59 9.46 -1.50 8.60
C TYR A 59 9.21 -0.03 8.32
N VAL A 60 8.11 0.31 7.65
CA VAL A 60 7.68 1.70 7.46
C VAL A 60 7.30 2.32 8.79
N ALA A 61 6.55 1.63 9.64
CA ALA A 61 6.19 2.10 10.97
C ALA A 61 7.43 2.32 11.86
N GLU A 62 8.41 1.41 11.80
CA GLU A 62 9.69 1.58 12.49
C GLU A 62 10.48 2.80 11.96
N SER A 63 10.45 3.04 10.64
CA SER A 63 11.13 4.18 10.03
C SER A 63 10.42 5.53 10.26
N LEU A 64 9.16 5.49 10.66
CA LEU A 64 8.28 6.64 10.90
C LEU A 64 7.88 6.71 12.39
N ASP A 65 8.81 6.42 13.28
CA ASP A 65 8.61 6.42 14.75
C ASP A 65 8.11 7.77 15.32
N PHE A 66 8.37 8.86 14.60
CA PHE A 66 7.87 10.20 14.90
C PHE A 66 6.38 10.41 14.57
N PHE A 67 5.73 9.47 13.87
CA PHE A 67 4.30 9.42 13.58
C PHE A 67 3.65 8.22 14.34
N PRO A 68 3.31 8.39 15.64
CA PRO A 68 2.80 7.31 16.48
C PRO A 68 1.49 6.69 15.95
N GLU A 69 0.70 7.45 15.21
CA GLU A 69 -0.50 6.98 14.51
C GLU A 69 -0.19 5.85 13.52
N VAL A 70 0.91 5.93 12.77
CA VAL A 70 1.29 4.88 11.81
C VAL A 70 1.57 3.57 12.55
N THR A 71 2.29 3.64 13.68
CA THR A 71 2.58 2.47 14.52
C THR A 71 1.32 1.88 15.14
N LYS A 72 0.38 2.72 15.59
CA LYS A 72 -0.90 2.28 16.16
C LYS A 72 -1.80 1.57 15.13
N HIS A 73 -1.72 1.99 13.87
CA HIS A 73 -2.59 1.51 12.79
C HIS A 73 -1.93 0.45 11.88
N VAL A 74 -0.78 -0.11 12.23
CA VAL A 74 -0.03 -1.10 11.42
C VAL A 74 -0.91 -2.23 10.87
N GLU A 75 -1.73 -2.86 11.70
CA GLU A 75 -2.56 -4.00 11.27
C GLU A 75 -3.68 -3.58 10.32
N GLU A 76 -4.25 -2.39 10.51
CA GLU A 76 -5.26 -1.82 9.61
C GLU A 76 -4.64 -1.47 8.24
N ILE A 77 -3.48 -0.81 8.26
CA ILE A 77 -2.73 -0.50 7.03
C ILE A 77 -2.40 -1.78 6.28
N LYS A 78 -1.91 -2.82 6.97
CA LYS A 78 -1.63 -4.14 6.37
C LYS A 78 -2.87 -4.74 5.74
N TYR A 79 -4.01 -4.71 6.43
CA TYR A 79 -5.26 -5.25 5.93
C TYR A 79 -5.70 -4.56 4.64
N VAL A 80 -5.75 -3.22 4.66
CA VAL A 80 -6.19 -2.40 3.51
C VAL A 80 -5.29 -2.63 2.29
N VAL A 81 -3.97 -2.60 2.49
CA VAL A 81 -2.99 -2.78 1.41
C VAL A 81 -3.07 -4.18 0.82
N ASN A 82 -3.18 -5.21 1.67
CA ASN A 82 -3.27 -6.59 1.22
C ASN A 82 -4.54 -6.86 0.42
N GLU A 83 -5.67 -6.28 0.85
CA GLU A 83 -6.94 -6.42 0.13
C GLU A 83 -6.90 -5.73 -1.24
N GLU A 84 -6.35 -4.51 -1.33
CA GLU A 84 -6.17 -3.85 -2.64
C GLU A 84 -5.16 -4.58 -3.54
N GLU A 85 -4.07 -5.14 -3.00
CA GLU A 85 -3.15 -5.98 -3.78
C GLU A 85 -3.87 -7.22 -4.34
N ARG A 86 -4.68 -7.90 -3.52
CA ARG A 86 -5.46 -9.08 -3.92
C ARG A 86 -6.44 -8.73 -5.03
N LEU A 87 -7.22 -7.66 -4.86
CA LEU A 87 -8.18 -7.18 -5.87
C LEU A 87 -7.48 -6.79 -7.17
N PHE A 88 -6.35 -6.08 -7.09
CA PHE A 88 -5.59 -5.67 -8.26
C PHE A 88 -5.02 -6.87 -9.01
N HIS A 89 -4.49 -7.87 -8.31
CA HIS A 89 -3.95 -9.08 -8.92
C HIS A 89 -4.99 -9.89 -9.71
N GLN A 90 -6.27 -9.85 -9.30
CA GLN A 90 -7.36 -10.46 -10.08
C GLN A 90 -7.65 -9.73 -11.40
N THR A 91 -7.31 -8.45 -11.48
CA THR A 91 -7.56 -7.60 -12.66
C THR A 91 -6.37 -7.54 -13.61
N ILE A 92 -5.13 -7.66 -13.12
CA ILE A 92 -3.92 -7.48 -13.93
C ILE A 92 -3.74 -8.57 -15.01
N ASN A 93 -4.28 -9.78 -14.79
CA ASN A 93 -4.19 -10.88 -15.77
C ASN A 93 -5.25 -10.77 -16.88
N LYS A 94 -6.18 -9.82 -16.77
CA LYS A 94 -7.29 -9.64 -17.74
C LYS A 94 -6.99 -8.57 -18.79
N GLY A 95 -5.85 -7.87 -18.71
CA GLY A 95 -5.45 -6.80 -19.61
C GLY A 95 -3.97 -6.82 -19.92
#